data_AF-A0A7J4L160-F1
#
_entry.id   AF-A0A7J4L160-F1
#
_cell.length_a   1.000
_cell.length_b   1.000
_cell.length_c   1.000
_cell.angle_alpha   90.00
_cell.angle_beta   90.00
_cell.angle_gamma   90.00
#
_symmetry.space_group_name_H-M   'P 1'
#
loop_
_entity.id
_entity.type
_entity.pdbx_description
1 polymer ?
#
loop_
_entity_poly.entity_id
_entity_poly.type
_entity_poly.pdbx_seq_one_letter_code
_entity_poly.pdbx_strand_id
1 'polypeptide(L)'
;MAELGSKTSSLHMLGKQLAELGLSLDIVKKRCETLSAEESRALIAGFGYAKVHSDPMTAFKAAVDAKERDLLKLVAGKVIDSDPGMVYKLAAEVGEKELMEVAGLKLIYKNASEAFRYAVEAKDKSLLRVMADRLLEIDVVMAYWAAKEAGDKELLKMVARRVVEKNARIAYLAAKEAGDRELLRLVAGRIVEIDPAGAYEAAKEANDKELIDLAGRKLAERDVYLAFDLSKKYSDNELLNIVAKRLVDSAPKSAYQVAKKLSYELFAIVVNELAEKDVWALYVSARETNDRDYIQLAGRKLVEKDLTKAYREAVSSKDRELLHIIKQGLIDLYPQFTELKEEIDKLVY
;
A
#
# COMPACT_ATOMS: atom_id res chain seq x y z
N MET A 1 29.58 -50.54 -26.72
CA MET A 1 28.17 -50.16 -26.43
C MET A 1 27.37 -51.31 -25.81
N ALA A 2 27.45 -52.56 -26.30
CA ALA A 2 26.72 -53.70 -25.73
C ALA A 2 27.11 -54.04 -24.27
N GLU A 3 28.39 -53.97 -23.90
CA GLU A 3 28.85 -54.23 -22.53
C GLU A 3 28.40 -53.18 -21.51
N LEU A 4 28.36 -51.90 -21.91
CA LEU A 4 27.87 -50.80 -21.07
C LEU A 4 26.37 -50.96 -20.74
N GLY A 5 25.55 -51.38 -21.72
CA GLY A 5 24.13 -51.66 -21.51
C GLY A 5 23.84 -52.89 -20.63
N SER A 6 24.70 -53.92 -20.71
CA SER A 6 24.65 -55.10 -19.83
C SER A 6 24.95 -54.73 -18.37
N LYS A 7 25.95 -53.87 -18.16
CA LYS A 7 26.41 -53.47 -16.83
C LYS A 7 25.42 -52.54 -16.12
N THR A 8 24.82 -51.57 -16.82
CA THR A 8 23.78 -50.69 -16.26
C THR A 8 22.51 -51.45 -15.91
N SER A 9 22.10 -52.42 -16.73
CA SER A 9 20.97 -53.31 -16.42
C SER A 9 21.22 -54.15 -15.16
N SER A 10 22.44 -54.66 -14.99
CA SER A 10 22.84 -55.41 -13.80
C SER A 10 22.83 -54.55 -12.53
N LEU A 11 23.30 -53.30 -12.62
CA LEU A 11 23.27 -52.35 -11.50
C LEU A 11 21.85 -51.92 -11.14
N HIS A 12 20.98 -51.76 -12.12
CA HIS A 12 19.57 -51.48 -11.86
C HIS A 12 18.90 -52.63 -11.09
N MET A 13 19.17 -53.88 -11.47
CA MET A 13 18.69 -55.06 -10.72
C MET A 13 19.27 -55.13 -9.31
N LEU A 14 20.58 -54.83 -9.16
CA LEU A 14 21.21 -54.76 -7.84
C LEU A 14 20.51 -53.70 -6.96
N GLY A 15 20.19 -52.53 -7.52
CA GLY A 15 19.48 -51.47 -6.81
C GLY A 15 18.15 -51.95 -6.23
N LYS A 16 17.37 -52.69 -7.02
CA LYS A 16 16.10 -53.30 -6.57
C LYS A 16 16.32 -54.27 -5.42
N GLN A 17 17.30 -55.16 -5.53
CA GLN A 17 17.63 -56.13 -4.48
C GLN A 17 18.03 -55.44 -3.17
N LEU A 18 18.80 -54.34 -3.25
CA LEU A 18 19.18 -53.58 -2.05
C LEU A 18 17.98 -52.93 -1.36
N ALA A 19 16.99 -52.46 -2.12
CA ALA A 19 15.74 -51.94 -1.57
C ALA A 19 14.90 -53.03 -0.87
N GLU A 20 14.86 -54.23 -1.45
CA GLU A 20 14.16 -55.41 -0.90
C GLU A 20 14.82 -55.92 0.38
N LEU A 21 16.14 -55.84 0.48
CA LEU A 21 16.91 -56.12 1.69
C LEU A 21 16.73 -55.07 2.80
N GLY A 22 15.92 -54.03 2.57
CA GLY A 22 15.61 -53.02 3.57
C GLY A 22 16.72 -51.99 3.80
N LEU A 23 17.70 -51.89 2.90
CA LEU A 23 18.76 -50.89 3.00
C LEU A 23 18.21 -49.47 2.77
N SER A 24 18.86 -48.48 3.39
CA SER A 24 18.52 -47.07 3.18
C SER A 24 19.18 -46.52 1.91
N LEU A 25 18.59 -45.46 1.35
CA LEU A 25 19.13 -44.76 0.18
C LEU A 25 20.55 -44.25 0.43
N ASP A 26 20.86 -43.80 1.65
CA ASP A 26 22.21 -43.30 2.00
C ASP A 26 23.27 -44.40 1.91
N ILE A 27 22.94 -45.64 2.27
CA ILE A 27 23.86 -46.78 2.11
C ILE A 27 24.09 -47.08 0.62
N VAL A 28 23.04 -46.97 -0.20
CA VAL A 28 23.16 -47.14 -1.65
C VAL A 28 24.01 -46.04 -2.27
N LYS A 29 23.86 -44.78 -1.82
CA LYS A 29 24.69 -43.65 -2.24
C LYS A 29 26.16 -43.83 -1.90
N LYS A 30 26.49 -44.33 -0.70
CA LYS A 30 27.88 -44.67 -0.35
C LYS A 30 28.50 -45.70 -1.30
N ARG A 31 27.70 -46.67 -1.75
CA ARG A 31 28.14 -47.65 -2.77
C ARG A 31 28.36 -47.05 -4.15
N CYS A 32 27.84 -45.85 -4.42
CA CYS A 32 28.05 -45.14 -5.68
C CYS A 32 29.42 -44.44 -5.75
N GLU A 33 30.13 -44.27 -4.62
CA GLU A 33 31.42 -43.54 -4.57
C GLU A 33 32.51 -44.17 -5.45
N THR A 34 32.39 -45.47 -5.77
CA THR A 34 33.33 -46.20 -6.62
C THR A 34 32.81 -46.42 -8.06
N LEU A 35 31.62 -45.91 -8.38
CA LEU A 35 30.95 -46.09 -9.66
C LEU A 35 31.09 -44.83 -10.53
N SER A 36 31.00 -45.01 -11.86
CA SER A 36 30.81 -43.88 -12.77
C SER A 36 29.42 -43.25 -12.59
N ALA A 37 29.24 -42.01 -13.05
CA ALA A 37 27.97 -41.31 -12.90
C ALA A 37 26.77 -42.05 -13.51
N GLU A 38 26.93 -42.70 -14.67
CA GLU A 38 25.85 -43.50 -15.29
C GLU A 38 25.52 -44.75 -14.48
N GLU A 39 26.55 -45.41 -13.93
CA GLU A 39 26.40 -46.59 -13.07
C GLU A 39 25.73 -46.24 -11.74
N SER A 40 26.11 -45.11 -11.12
CA SER A 40 25.45 -44.60 -9.91
C SER A 40 23.97 -44.31 -10.17
N ARG A 41 23.65 -43.64 -11.29
CA ARG A 41 22.25 -43.36 -11.66
C ARG A 41 21.45 -44.63 -11.87
N ALA A 42 22.01 -45.62 -12.58
CA ALA A 42 21.34 -46.91 -12.80
C ALA A 42 21.04 -47.64 -11.48
N LEU A 43 22.01 -47.68 -10.56
CA LEU A 43 21.86 -48.30 -9.24
C LEU A 43 20.79 -47.59 -8.41
N ILE A 44 20.83 -46.26 -8.33
CA ILE A 44 19.89 -45.45 -7.55
C ILE A 44 18.48 -45.53 -8.17
N ALA A 45 18.35 -45.47 -9.50
CA ALA A 45 17.07 -45.62 -10.18
C ALA A 45 16.44 -46.98 -9.86
N GLY A 46 17.22 -48.07 -9.96
CA GLY A 46 16.75 -49.42 -9.61
C GLY A 46 16.22 -49.51 -8.18
N PHE A 47 16.96 -48.94 -7.23
CA PHE A 47 16.52 -48.83 -5.83
C PHE A 47 15.21 -48.04 -5.70
N GLY A 48 15.11 -46.90 -6.40
CA GLY A 48 13.92 -46.06 -6.40
C GLY A 48 12.68 -46.77 -6.95
N TYR A 49 12.80 -47.51 -8.07
CA TYR A 49 11.69 -48.28 -8.65
C TYR A 49 11.13 -49.32 -7.66
N ALA A 50 11.98 -49.99 -6.88
CA ALA A 50 11.52 -50.94 -5.87
C ALA A 50 10.80 -50.30 -4.68
N LYS A 51 11.04 -49.00 -4.41
CA LYS A 51 10.42 -48.27 -3.31
C LYS A 51 9.13 -47.53 -3.68
N VAL A 52 8.76 -47.44 -4.96
CA VAL A 52 7.60 -46.63 -5.44
C VAL A 52 6.31 -46.87 -4.65
N HIS A 53 6.03 -48.12 -4.26
CA HIS A 53 4.80 -48.49 -3.57
C HIS A 53 4.93 -48.53 -2.05
N SER A 54 6.09 -48.93 -1.54
CA SER A 54 6.32 -49.13 -0.10
C SER A 54 6.77 -47.85 0.61
N ASP A 55 7.54 -47.01 -0.08
CA ASP A 55 8.03 -45.73 0.39
C ASP A 55 8.19 -44.75 -0.79
N PRO A 56 7.08 -44.14 -1.25
CA PRO A 56 7.09 -43.20 -2.36
C PRO A 56 8.05 -42.01 -2.13
N MET A 57 8.24 -41.60 -0.87
CA MET A 57 9.11 -40.49 -0.52
C MET A 57 10.57 -40.79 -0.82
N THR A 58 11.05 -41.96 -0.38
CA THR A 58 12.41 -42.43 -0.69
C THR A 58 12.59 -42.67 -2.18
N ALA A 59 11.59 -43.24 -2.86
CA ALA A 59 11.62 -43.42 -4.31
C ALA A 59 11.71 -42.09 -5.08
N PHE A 60 11.05 -41.04 -4.60
CA PHE A 60 11.09 -39.71 -5.22
C PHE A 60 12.47 -39.04 -5.08
N LYS A 61 13.09 -39.13 -3.90
CA LYS A 61 14.48 -38.68 -3.73
C LYS A 61 15.45 -39.46 -4.63
N ALA A 62 15.30 -40.79 -4.70
CA ALA A 62 16.10 -41.63 -5.58
C ALA A 62 15.92 -41.24 -7.06
N ALA A 63 14.70 -40.91 -7.50
CA ALA A 63 14.44 -40.44 -8.86
C ALA A 63 15.20 -39.14 -9.19
N VAL A 64 15.23 -38.19 -8.25
CA VAL A 64 15.97 -36.92 -8.37
C VAL A 64 17.47 -37.17 -8.42
N ASP A 65 18.00 -37.95 -7.49
CA ASP A 65 19.41 -38.31 -7.41
C ASP A 65 19.90 -39.03 -8.68
N ALA A 66 19.06 -39.92 -9.22
CA ALA A 66 19.33 -40.65 -10.45
C ALA A 66 19.10 -39.80 -11.72
N LYS A 67 18.44 -38.64 -11.61
CA LYS A 67 17.93 -37.84 -12.74
C LYS A 67 17.05 -38.66 -13.69
N GLU A 68 16.26 -39.58 -13.13
CA GLU A 68 15.44 -40.54 -13.89
C GLU A 68 14.00 -40.02 -14.03
N ARG A 69 13.68 -39.48 -15.20
CA ARG A 69 12.43 -38.77 -15.47
C ARG A 69 11.18 -39.63 -15.32
N ASP A 70 11.21 -40.85 -15.84
CA ASP A 70 10.04 -41.74 -15.83
C ASP A 70 9.70 -42.20 -14.41
N LEU A 71 10.73 -42.53 -13.63
CA LEU A 71 10.57 -42.82 -12.21
C LEU A 71 10.02 -41.60 -11.46
N LEU A 72 10.55 -40.40 -11.73
CA LEU A 72 10.10 -39.17 -11.10
C LEU A 72 8.62 -38.92 -11.38
N LYS A 73 8.17 -39.05 -12.63
CA LYS A 73 6.75 -38.90 -13.01
C LYS A 73 5.87 -39.94 -12.31
N LEU A 74 6.31 -41.21 -12.29
CA LEU A 74 5.58 -42.31 -11.67
C LEU A 74 5.33 -42.06 -10.18
N VAL A 75 6.37 -41.66 -9.44
CA VAL A 75 6.28 -41.48 -7.99
C VAL A 75 5.76 -40.09 -7.59
N ALA A 76 5.94 -39.06 -8.42
CA ALA A 76 5.27 -37.77 -8.25
C ALA A 76 3.76 -37.94 -8.13
N GLY A 77 3.16 -38.74 -9.02
CA GLY A 77 1.72 -39.00 -9.00
C GLY A 77 1.19 -39.64 -7.71
N LYS A 78 2.06 -40.26 -6.90
CA LYS A 78 1.69 -40.84 -5.60
C LYS A 78 1.79 -39.84 -4.44
N VAL A 79 2.61 -38.79 -4.58
CA VAL A 79 2.93 -37.86 -3.49
C VAL A 79 2.30 -36.48 -3.70
N ILE A 80 1.96 -36.12 -4.94
CA ILE A 80 1.56 -34.76 -5.32
C ILE A 80 0.30 -34.24 -4.62
N ASP A 81 -0.62 -35.12 -4.24
CA ASP A 81 -1.82 -34.72 -3.50
C ASP A 81 -1.52 -34.45 -2.01
N SER A 82 -0.67 -35.28 -1.41
CA SER A 82 -0.25 -35.12 -0.01
C SER A 82 0.74 -33.99 0.19
N ASP A 83 1.68 -33.77 -0.73
CA ASP A 83 2.74 -32.76 -0.63
C ASP A 83 3.14 -32.21 -2.01
N PRO A 84 2.31 -31.35 -2.62
CA PRO A 84 2.65 -30.72 -3.89
C PRO A 84 3.86 -29.79 -3.77
N GLY A 85 4.13 -29.24 -2.58
CA GLY A 85 5.26 -28.34 -2.34
C GLY A 85 6.59 -29.03 -2.48
N MET A 86 6.73 -30.23 -1.90
CA MET A 86 7.93 -31.03 -2.07
C MET A 86 8.11 -31.51 -3.51
N VAL A 87 7.02 -31.93 -4.17
CA VAL A 87 7.07 -32.34 -5.58
C VAL A 87 7.55 -31.18 -6.47
N TYR A 88 7.05 -29.96 -6.23
CA TYR A 88 7.48 -28.78 -6.97
C TYR A 88 8.98 -28.49 -6.82
N LYS A 89 9.50 -28.45 -5.58
CA LYS A 89 10.93 -28.18 -5.34
C LYS A 89 11.84 -29.17 -6.05
N LEU A 90 11.56 -30.45 -5.86
CA LEU A 90 12.39 -31.51 -6.38
C LEU A 90 12.27 -31.62 -7.91
N ALA A 91 11.10 -31.33 -8.49
CA ALA A 91 10.96 -31.19 -9.94
C ALA A 91 11.77 -30.00 -10.47
N ALA A 92 11.84 -28.89 -9.73
CA ALA A 92 12.65 -27.73 -10.10
C ALA A 92 14.15 -28.04 -10.07
N GLU A 93 14.63 -28.84 -9.12
CA GLU A 93 16.05 -29.27 -9.04
C GLU A 93 16.51 -30.04 -10.28
N VAL A 94 15.63 -30.83 -10.90
CA VAL A 94 15.94 -31.61 -12.11
C VAL A 94 15.45 -30.96 -13.42
N GLY A 95 14.73 -29.82 -13.33
CA GLY A 95 14.21 -29.10 -14.48
C GLY A 95 12.99 -29.75 -15.15
N GLU A 96 12.19 -30.54 -14.43
CA GLU A 96 10.97 -31.17 -14.95
C GLU A 96 9.78 -30.20 -14.93
N LYS A 97 9.68 -29.38 -15.99
CA LYS A 97 8.68 -28.29 -16.09
C LYS A 97 7.22 -28.77 -15.98
N GLU A 98 6.86 -29.87 -16.63
CA GLU A 98 5.49 -30.41 -16.57
C GLU A 98 5.07 -30.75 -15.14
N LEU A 99 5.98 -31.35 -14.36
CA LEU A 99 5.70 -31.68 -12.97
C LEU A 99 5.65 -30.43 -12.09
N MET A 100 6.52 -29.44 -12.34
CA MET A 100 6.45 -28.15 -11.68
C MET A 100 5.10 -27.46 -11.92
N GLU A 101 4.58 -27.48 -13.15
CA GLU A 101 3.28 -26.89 -13.48
C GLU A 101 2.13 -27.58 -12.73
N VAL A 102 2.06 -28.91 -12.76
CA VAL A 102 0.99 -29.67 -12.08
C VAL A 102 1.07 -29.51 -10.57
N ALA A 103 2.28 -29.61 -9.99
CA ALA A 103 2.49 -29.47 -8.56
C ALA A 103 2.23 -28.04 -8.10
N GLY A 104 2.71 -27.05 -8.86
CA GLY A 104 2.47 -25.63 -8.63
C GLY A 104 0.98 -25.32 -8.61
N LEU A 105 0.21 -25.74 -9.62
CA LEU A 105 -1.23 -25.55 -9.66
C LEU A 105 -1.96 -26.10 -8.42
N LYS A 106 -1.63 -27.32 -7.98
CA LYS A 106 -2.20 -27.89 -6.75
C LYS A 106 -1.78 -27.11 -5.52
N LEU A 107 -0.53 -26.67 -5.46
CA LEU A 107 0.00 -25.92 -4.34
C LEU A 107 -0.68 -24.55 -4.21
N ILE A 108 -1.04 -23.87 -5.30
CA ILE A 108 -1.77 -22.59 -5.25
C ILE A 108 -3.05 -22.71 -4.43
N TYR A 109 -3.86 -23.73 -4.70
CA TYR A 109 -5.12 -23.93 -4.01
C TYR A 109 -4.97 -24.49 -2.59
N LYS A 110 -3.87 -25.23 -2.34
CA LYS A 110 -3.59 -25.80 -1.02
C LYS A 110 -2.96 -24.79 -0.06
N ASN A 111 -2.00 -23.99 -0.55
CA ASN A 111 -1.22 -23.02 0.20
C ASN A 111 -0.58 -21.98 -0.75
N ALA A 112 -1.34 -20.93 -1.08
CA ALA A 112 -0.89 -19.88 -2.01
C ALA A 112 0.40 -19.19 -1.56
N SER A 113 0.57 -18.93 -0.26
CA SER A 113 1.79 -18.29 0.26
C SER A 113 3.04 -19.14 0.05
N GLU A 114 2.91 -20.46 0.21
CA GLU A 114 4.00 -21.40 -0.06
C GLU A 114 4.30 -21.54 -1.56
N ALA A 115 3.26 -21.58 -2.40
CA ALA A 115 3.40 -21.54 -3.85
C ALA A 115 4.16 -20.29 -4.31
N PHE A 116 3.81 -19.12 -3.76
CA PHE A 116 4.44 -17.84 -4.10
C PHE A 116 5.93 -17.88 -3.76
N ARG A 117 6.26 -18.31 -2.53
CA ARG A 117 7.64 -18.44 -2.07
C ARG A 117 8.46 -19.35 -2.98
N TYR A 118 7.96 -20.54 -3.31
CA TYR A 118 8.70 -21.46 -4.19
C TYR A 118 8.83 -20.95 -5.61
N ALA A 119 7.81 -20.27 -6.15
CA ALA A 119 7.89 -19.65 -7.46
C ALA A 119 8.96 -18.54 -7.50
N VAL A 120 9.03 -17.70 -6.45
CA VAL A 120 10.07 -16.67 -6.32
C VAL A 120 11.47 -17.27 -6.17
N GLU A 121 11.65 -18.23 -5.26
CA GLU A 121 12.93 -18.93 -5.04
C GLU A 121 13.44 -19.60 -6.33
N ALA A 122 12.54 -20.25 -7.08
CA ALA A 122 12.85 -20.89 -8.36
C ALA A 122 12.92 -19.92 -9.55
N LYS A 123 12.58 -18.63 -9.36
CA LYS A 123 12.42 -17.63 -10.43
C LYS A 123 11.43 -18.06 -11.52
N ASP A 124 10.40 -18.84 -11.15
CA ASP A 124 9.38 -19.35 -12.06
C ASP A 124 8.31 -18.29 -12.33
N LYS A 125 8.55 -17.50 -13.39
CA LYS A 125 7.60 -16.49 -13.86
C LYS A 125 6.31 -17.09 -14.41
N SER A 126 6.33 -18.35 -14.89
CA SER A 126 5.14 -19.02 -15.41
C SER A 126 4.16 -19.30 -14.28
N LEU A 127 4.66 -19.93 -13.21
CA LEU A 127 3.83 -20.19 -12.04
C LEU A 127 3.32 -18.88 -11.42
N LEU A 128 4.16 -17.84 -11.28
CA LEU A 128 3.72 -16.53 -10.76
C LEU A 128 2.59 -15.91 -11.60
N ARG A 129 2.61 -16.03 -12.92
CA ARG A 129 1.51 -15.57 -13.79
C ARG A 129 0.22 -16.35 -13.54
N VAL A 130 0.32 -17.67 -13.49
CA VAL A 130 -0.82 -18.55 -13.20
C VAL A 130 -1.40 -18.26 -11.82
N MET A 131 -0.54 -18.03 -10.83
CA MET A 131 -0.92 -17.59 -9.49
C MET A 131 -1.72 -16.30 -9.52
N ALA A 132 -1.21 -15.28 -10.21
CA ALA A 132 -1.87 -13.99 -10.26
C ALA A 132 -3.27 -14.08 -10.87
N ASP A 133 -3.41 -14.84 -11.97
CA ASP A 133 -4.70 -15.06 -12.63
C ASP A 133 -5.69 -15.82 -11.73
N ARG A 134 -5.26 -16.94 -11.12
CA ARG A 134 -6.14 -17.76 -10.27
C ARG A 134 -6.57 -17.09 -8.98
N LEU A 135 -5.69 -16.28 -8.40
CA LEU A 135 -5.95 -15.61 -7.13
C LEU A 135 -6.68 -14.28 -7.30
N LEU A 136 -6.87 -13.80 -8.53
CA LEU A 136 -7.44 -12.49 -8.82
C LEU A 136 -8.83 -12.25 -8.19
N GLU A 137 -9.60 -13.32 -7.95
CA GLU A 137 -10.92 -13.24 -7.30
C GLU A 137 -10.97 -13.83 -5.89
N ILE A 138 -9.87 -14.41 -5.41
CA ILE A 138 -9.81 -15.12 -4.12
C ILE A 138 -8.95 -14.33 -3.13
N ASP A 139 -7.76 -13.92 -3.56
CA ASP A 139 -6.80 -13.16 -2.77
C ASP A 139 -6.10 -12.14 -3.67
N VAL A 140 -6.70 -10.95 -3.74
CA VAL A 140 -6.25 -9.87 -4.61
C VAL A 140 -4.87 -9.33 -4.22
N VAL A 141 -4.50 -9.42 -2.95
CA VAL A 141 -3.20 -8.95 -2.46
C VAL A 141 -2.12 -9.90 -2.95
N MET A 142 -2.35 -11.21 -2.81
CA MET A 142 -1.42 -12.21 -3.32
C MET A 142 -1.35 -12.17 -4.86
N ALA A 143 -2.48 -11.96 -5.54
CA ALA A 143 -2.51 -11.80 -6.99
C ALA A 143 -1.65 -10.62 -7.47
N TYR A 144 -1.74 -9.48 -6.79
CA TYR A 144 -0.88 -8.32 -7.04
C TYR A 144 0.61 -8.66 -6.89
N TRP A 145 1.01 -9.26 -5.76
CA TRP A 145 2.42 -9.59 -5.53
C TRP A 145 2.94 -10.62 -6.53
N ALA A 146 2.12 -11.61 -6.91
CA ALA A 146 2.46 -12.58 -7.94
C ALA A 146 2.65 -11.91 -9.32
N ALA A 147 1.75 -11.01 -9.74
CA ALA A 147 1.88 -10.28 -10.99
C ALA A 147 3.12 -9.36 -11.01
N LYS A 148 3.37 -8.66 -9.90
CA LYS A 148 4.55 -7.81 -9.70
C LYS A 148 5.84 -8.61 -9.81
N GLU A 149 5.95 -9.70 -9.05
CA GLU A 149 7.13 -10.57 -9.11
C GLU A 149 7.26 -11.21 -10.50
N ALA A 150 6.17 -11.54 -11.18
CA ALA A 150 6.22 -12.02 -12.57
C ALA A 150 6.75 -10.96 -13.56
N GLY A 151 6.72 -9.67 -13.19
CA GLY A 151 6.97 -8.55 -14.09
C GLY A 151 5.90 -8.43 -15.17
N ASP A 152 4.69 -8.95 -14.91
CA ASP A 152 3.62 -9.03 -15.90
C ASP A 152 2.70 -7.81 -15.85
N LYS A 153 2.94 -6.89 -16.78
CA LYS A 153 2.21 -5.63 -16.85
C LYS A 153 0.73 -5.81 -17.18
N GLU A 154 0.37 -6.79 -18.00
CA GLU A 154 -1.04 -7.01 -18.37
C GLU A 154 -1.82 -7.58 -17.19
N LEU A 155 -1.22 -8.50 -16.43
CA LEU A 155 -1.82 -8.97 -15.18
C LEU A 155 -1.94 -7.85 -14.15
N LEU A 156 -0.95 -6.97 -14.02
CA LEU A 156 -1.05 -5.78 -13.16
C LEU A 156 -2.20 -4.85 -13.59
N LYS A 157 -2.42 -4.65 -14.90
CA LYS A 157 -3.59 -3.90 -15.40
C LYS A 157 -4.90 -4.59 -15.01
N MET A 158 -4.98 -5.91 -15.13
CA MET A 158 -6.16 -6.68 -14.73
C MET A 158 -6.43 -6.58 -13.22
N VAL A 159 -5.40 -6.71 -12.39
CA VAL A 159 -5.45 -6.48 -10.94
C VAL A 159 -6.02 -5.10 -10.66
N ALA A 160 -5.42 -4.05 -11.23
CA ALA A 160 -5.85 -2.67 -11.01
C ALA A 160 -7.33 -2.46 -11.31
N ARG A 161 -7.81 -2.93 -12.47
CA ARG A 161 -9.22 -2.78 -12.88
C ARG A 161 -10.20 -3.50 -11.96
N ARG A 162 -9.84 -4.69 -11.47
CA ARG A 162 -10.74 -5.57 -10.73
C ARG A 162 -10.86 -5.20 -9.25
N VAL A 163 -9.83 -4.56 -8.72
CA VAL A 163 -9.73 -4.26 -7.28
C VAL A 163 -9.99 -2.79 -6.96
N VAL A 164 -10.19 -1.93 -7.98
CA VAL A 164 -10.37 -0.48 -7.81
C VAL A 164 -11.48 -0.11 -6.83
N GLU A 165 -12.54 -0.91 -6.74
CA GLU A 165 -13.67 -0.66 -5.84
C GLU A 165 -13.53 -1.35 -4.47
N LYS A 166 -12.60 -2.29 -4.33
CA LYS A 166 -12.43 -3.13 -3.12
C LYS A 166 -11.20 -2.74 -2.31
N ASN A 167 -10.13 -2.29 -2.97
CA ASN A 167 -8.85 -1.97 -2.36
C ASN A 167 -8.12 -0.89 -3.17
N ALA A 168 -8.33 0.36 -2.76
CA ALA A 168 -7.75 1.54 -3.42
C ALA A 168 -6.22 1.47 -3.53
N ARG A 169 -5.55 1.06 -2.44
CA ARG A 169 -4.09 0.96 -2.38
C ARG A 169 -3.53 -0.02 -3.41
N ILE A 170 -4.05 -1.25 -3.43
CA ILE A 170 -3.57 -2.28 -4.38
C ILE A 170 -3.90 -1.86 -5.82
N ALA A 171 -5.08 -1.29 -6.07
CA ALA A 171 -5.46 -0.84 -7.41
C ALA A 171 -4.48 0.20 -7.95
N TYR A 172 -4.14 1.18 -7.11
CA TYR A 172 -3.22 2.25 -7.48
C TYR A 172 -1.80 1.75 -7.76
N LEU A 173 -1.25 0.94 -6.84
CA LEU A 173 0.08 0.38 -6.99
C LEU A 173 0.18 -0.50 -8.24
N ALA A 174 -0.83 -1.34 -8.48
CA ALA A 174 -0.88 -2.19 -9.68
C ALA A 174 -0.92 -1.36 -10.98
N ALA A 175 -1.76 -0.32 -11.04
CA ALA A 175 -1.82 0.57 -12.21
C ALA A 175 -0.48 1.29 -12.45
N LYS A 176 0.16 1.75 -11.38
CA LYS A 176 1.45 2.44 -11.44
C LYS A 176 2.55 1.51 -11.94
N GLU A 177 2.64 0.31 -11.39
CA GLU A 177 3.66 -0.69 -11.75
C GLU A 177 3.45 -1.24 -13.17
N ALA A 178 2.21 -1.32 -13.64
CA ALA A 178 1.92 -1.63 -15.04
C ALA A 178 2.50 -0.60 -16.02
N GLY A 179 2.76 0.64 -15.57
CA GLY A 179 3.28 1.72 -16.40
C GLY A 179 2.28 2.27 -17.41
N ASP A 180 0.99 2.03 -17.19
CA ASP A 180 -0.10 2.50 -18.04
C ASP A 180 -0.67 3.82 -17.48
N ARG A 181 -0.35 4.93 -18.14
CA ARG A 181 -0.72 6.27 -17.69
C ARG A 181 -2.22 6.53 -17.73
N GLU A 182 -2.93 5.97 -18.71
CA GLU A 182 -4.37 6.17 -18.83
C GLU A 182 -5.09 5.39 -17.73
N LEU A 183 -4.70 4.12 -17.54
CA LEU A 183 -5.24 3.31 -16.45
C LEU A 183 -4.93 3.94 -15.08
N LEU A 184 -3.70 4.43 -14.87
CA LEU A 184 -3.32 5.08 -13.63
C LEU A 184 -4.22 6.28 -13.32
N ARG A 185 -4.50 7.14 -14.31
CA ARG A 185 -5.41 8.28 -14.15
C ARG A 185 -6.84 7.85 -13.84
N LEU A 186 -7.36 6.85 -14.56
CA LEU A 186 -8.71 6.33 -14.35
C LEU A 186 -8.86 5.72 -12.94
N VAL A 187 -7.89 4.91 -12.52
CA VAL A 187 -7.85 4.32 -11.17
C VAL A 187 -7.73 5.42 -10.12
N ALA A 188 -6.81 6.36 -10.29
CA ALA A 188 -6.62 7.49 -9.38
C ALA A 188 -7.91 8.29 -9.16
N GLY A 189 -8.60 8.67 -10.24
CA GLY A 189 -9.89 9.36 -10.14
C GLY A 189 -10.94 8.51 -9.41
N ARG A 190 -11.03 7.21 -9.72
CA ARG A 190 -12.02 6.32 -9.12
C ARG A 190 -11.78 6.10 -7.63
N ILE A 191 -10.53 5.87 -7.21
CA ILE A 191 -10.21 5.65 -5.81
C ILE A 191 -10.39 6.92 -4.98
N VAL A 192 -10.12 8.11 -5.52
CA VAL A 192 -10.37 9.39 -4.84
C VAL A 192 -11.85 9.56 -4.52
N GLU A 193 -12.74 9.18 -5.45
CA GLU A 193 -14.17 9.28 -5.24
C GLU A 193 -14.71 8.28 -4.18
N ILE A 194 -14.18 7.06 -4.14
CA ILE A 194 -14.65 6.01 -3.23
C ILE A 194 -13.99 6.13 -1.85
N ASP A 195 -12.67 6.24 -1.84
CA ASP A 195 -11.81 6.20 -0.65
C ASP A 195 -10.66 7.22 -0.77
N PRO A 196 -10.95 8.52 -0.57
CA PRO A 196 -9.94 9.57 -0.66
C PRO A 196 -8.82 9.42 0.38
N ALA A 197 -9.08 8.78 1.53
CA ALA A 197 -8.05 8.50 2.53
C ALA A 197 -7.07 7.43 2.04
N GLY A 198 -7.59 6.28 1.58
CA GLY A 198 -6.76 5.23 0.99
C GLY A 198 -6.02 5.69 -0.27
N ALA A 199 -6.67 6.54 -1.10
CA ALA A 199 -6.03 7.17 -2.25
C ALA A 199 -4.85 8.07 -1.84
N TYR A 200 -5.03 8.89 -0.81
CA TYR A 200 -3.99 9.76 -0.28
C TYR A 200 -2.79 8.96 0.26
N GLU A 201 -3.03 7.91 1.07
CA GLU A 201 -1.95 7.07 1.60
C GLU A 201 -1.19 6.34 0.48
N ALA A 202 -1.91 5.81 -0.52
CA ALA A 202 -1.29 5.17 -1.68
C ALA A 202 -0.45 6.16 -2.50
N ALA A 203 -0.93 7.39 -2.66
CA ALA A 203 -0.19 8.46 -3.34
C ALA A 203 1.07 8.88 -2.57
N LYS A 204 1.03 8.92 -1.22
CA LYS A 204 2.21 9.16 -0.38
C LYS A 204 3.25 8.05 -0.51
N GLU A 205 2.84 6.78 -0.44
CA GLU A 205 3.75 5.63 -0.65
C GLU A 205 4.40 5.68 -2.05
N ALA A 206 3.63 6.12 -3.04
CA ALA A 206 4.08 6.26 -4.42
C ALA A 206 4.83 7.57 -4.74
N ASN A 207 4.91 8.53 -3.81
CA ASN A 207 5.40 9.89 -4.08
C ASN A 207 4.71 10.58 -5.28
N ASP A 208 3.40 10.41 -5.42
CA ASP A 208 2.62 11.05 -6.50
C ASP A 208 2.00 12.37 -6.04
N LYS A 209 2.63 13.49 -6.38
CA LYS A 209 2.20 14.82 -5.93
C LYS A 209 0.82 15.24 -6.45
N GLU A 210 0.49 14.88 -7.69
CA GLU A 210 -0.79 15.27 -8.30
C GLU A 210 -1.94 14.55 -7.61
N LEU A 211 -1.77 13.26 -7.34
CA LEU A 211 -2.77 12.50 -6.61
C LEU A 211 -2.83 12.87 -5.13
N ILE A 212 -1.70 13.23 -4.49
CA ILE A 212 -1.69 13.74 -3.11
C ILE A 212 -2.59 14.98 -2.98
N ASP A 213 -2.45 15.96 -3.87
CA ASP A 213 -3.27 17.18 -3.84
C ASP A 213 -4.76 16.85 -4.11
N LEU A 214 -5.04 16.07 -5.15
CA LEU A 214 -6.42 15.71 -5.51
C LEU A 214 -7.12 14.92 -4.39
N ALA A 215 -6.47 13.87 -3.88
CA ALA A 215 -7.00 13.06 -2.80
C ALA A 215 -7.12 13.86 -1.50
N GLY A 216 -6.13 14.71 -1.20
CA GLY A 216 -6.13 15.57 -0.02
C GLY A 216 -7.29 16.57 0.00
N ARG A 217 -7.58 17.23 -1.13
CA ARG A 217 -8.74 18.12 -1.28
C ARG A 217 -10.04 17.36 -1.08
N LYS A 218 -10.23 16.25 -1.81
CA LYS A 218 -11.44 15.43 -1.70
C LYS A 218 -11.64 14.87 -0.29
N LEU A 219 -10.54 14.48 0.37
CA LEU A 219 -10.56 14.01 1.74
C LEU A 219 -11.02 15.12 2.68
N ALA A 220 -10.42 16.30 2.62
CA ALA A 220 -10.81 17.43 3.47
C ALA A 220 -12.26 17.89 3.21
N GLU A 221 -12.74 17.79 1.97
CA GLU A 221 -14.14 18.04 1.64
C GLU A 221 -15.11 17.06 2.31
N ARG A 222 -14.72 15.77 2.38
CA ARG A 222 -15.55 14.68 2.91
C ARG A 222 -15.44 14.55 4.43
N ASP A 223 -14.23 14.64 4.95
CA ASP A 223 -13.88 14.44 6.35
C ASP A 223 -12.63 15.26 6.72
N VAL A 224 -12.88 16.44 7.27
CA VAL A 224 -11.84 17.40 7.65
C VAL A 224 -10.98 16.93 8.84
N TYR A 225 -11.55 16.11 9.73
CA TYR A 225 -10.83 15.59 10.90
C TYR A 225 -9.87 14.47 10.48
N LEU A 226 -10.33 13.57 9.62
CA LEU A 226 -9.46 12.54 9.05
C LEU A 226 -8.33 13.15 8.21
N ALA A 227 -8.63 14.19 7.40
CA ALA A 227 -7.60 14.93 6.68
C ALA A 227 -6.55 15.54 7.62
N PHE A 228 -6.99 16.13 8.74
CA PHE A 228 -6.08 16.66 9.75
C PHE A 228 -5.20 15.56 10.37
N ASP A 229 -5.78 14.43 10.76
CA ASP A 229 -5.03 13.32 11.34
C ASP A 229 -3.98 12.77 10.36
N LEU A 230 -4.34 12.64 9.08
CA LEU A 230 -3.38 12.25 8.04
C LEU A 230 -2.29 13.31 7.81
N SER A 231 -2.63 14.61 7.85
CA SER A 231 -1.62 15.67 7.75
C SER A 231 -0.59 15.57 8.88
N LYS A 232 -1.03 15.23 10.10
CA LYS A 232 -0.13 15.02 11.24
C LYS A 232 0.69 13.75 11.09
N LYS A 233 0.04 12.63 10.74
CA LYS A 233 0.69 11.33 10.52
C LYS A 233 1.84 11.41 9.52
N TYR A 234 1.65 12.19 8.45
CA TYR A 234 2.63 12.32 7.36
C TYR A 234 3.43 13.63 7.40
N SER A 235 3.28 14.45 8.44
CA SER A 235 3.88 15.79 8.54
C SER A 235 3.66 16.64 7.28
N ASP A 236 2.45 16.58 6.73
CA ASP A 236 2.08 17.17 5.46
C ASP A 236 1.45 18.56 5.63
N ASN A 237 2.29 19.59 5.53
CA ASN A 237 1.84 20.98 5.66
C ASN A 237 0.91 21.43 4.51
N GLU A 238 1.00 20.81 3.33
CA GLU A 238 0.10 21.15 2.22
C GLU A 238 -1.32 20.67 2.53
N LEU A 239 -1.47 19.43 3.01
CA LEU A 239 -2.77 18.92 3.47
C LEU A 239 -3.30 19.72 4.67
N LEU A 240 -2.43 20.11 5.60
CA LEU A 240 -2.84 20.95 6.74
C LEU A 240 -3.41 22.31 6.27
N ASN A 241 -2.79 22.92 5.24
CA ASN A 241 -3.30 24.15 4.63
C ASN A 241 -4.64 23.93 3.92
N ILE A 242 -4.83 22.79 3.23
CA ILE A 242 -6.11 22.42 2.62
C ILE A 242 -7.20 22.30 3.70
N VAL A 243 -6.89 21.63 4.81
CA VAL A 243 -7.79 21.50 5.98
C VAL A 243 -8.18 22.87 6.52
N ALA A 244 -7.20 23.74 6.76
CA ALA A 244 -7.45 25.08 7.29
C ALA A 244 -8.37 25.90 6.37
N LYS A 245 -8.08 25.92 5.07
CA LYS A 245 -8.91 26.58 4.05
C LYS A 245 -10.33 26.02 4.06
N ARG A 246 -10.46 24.69 4.10
CA ARG A 246 -11.77 24.04 4.11
C ARG A 246 -12.59 24.37 5.35
N LEU A 247 -11.97 24.40 6.54
CA LEU A 247 -12.65 24.83 7.76
C LEU A 247 -13.16 26.26 7.63
N VAL A 248 -12.33 27.18 7.16
CA VAL A 248 -12.70 28.58 6.96
C VAL A 248 -13.81 28.73 5.93
N ASP A 249 -13.70 28.08 4.77
CA ASP A 249 -14.67 28.21 3.68
C ASP A 249 -16.04 27.59 4.04
N SER A 250 -16.07 26.54 4.87
CA SER A 250 -17.31 25.86 5.25
C SER A 250 -18.02 26.48 6.45
N ALA A 251 -17.26 26.93 7.46
CA ALA A 251 -17.82 27.47 8.69
C ALA A 251 -16.84 28.46 9.36
N PRO A 252 -16.70 29.70 8.83
CA PRO A 252 -15.68 30.66 9.28
C PRO A 252 -15.67 30.90 10.79
N LYS A 253 -16.84 31.06 11.41
CA LYS A 253 -16.97 31.30 12.86
C LYS A 253 -16.51 30.11 13.70
N SER A 254 -16.93 28.91 13.32
CA SER A 254 -16.58 27.68 14.04
C SER A 254 -15.14 27.22 13.77
N ALA A 255 -14.58 27.55 12.59
CA ALA A 255 -13.22 27.21 12.20
C ALA A 255 -12.19 27.63 13.26
N TYR A 256 -12.32 28.84 13.80
CA TYR A 256 -11.47 29.36 14.85
C TYR A 256 -11.43 28.43 16.08
N GLN A 257 -12.60 28.08 16.61
CA GLN A 257 -12.71 27.25 17.82
C GLN A 257 -12.27 25.80 17.56
N VAL A 258 -12.60 25.25 16.40
CA VAL A 258 -12.19 23.91 15.99
C VAL A 258 -10.66 23.83 15.89
N ALA A 259 -10.05 24.76 15.16
CA ALA A 259 -8.61 24.80 14.98
C ALA A 259 -7.87 24.97 16.31
N LYS A 260 -8.35 25.87 17.17
CA LYS A 260 -7.79 26.10 18.52
C LYS A 260 -7.77 24.84 19.38
N LYS A 261 -8.78 23.96 19.24
CA LYS A 261 -8.86 22.68 19.98
C LYS A 261 -7.96 21.60 19.38
N LEU A 262 -7.75 21.60 18.06
CA LEU A 262 -7.07 20.52 17.35
C LEU A 262 -5.54 20.63 17.41
N SER A 263 -4.97 21.78 17.04
CA SER A 263 -3.54 22.06 17.25
C SER A 263 -3.20 23.54 17.10
N TYR A 264 -2.06 23.92 17.67
CA TYR A 264 -1.52 25.26 17.54
C TYR A 264 -1.17 25.61 16.09
N GLU A 265 -0.57 24.68 15.33
CA GLU A 265 -0.19 24.92 13.93
C GLU A 265 -1.42 25.16 13.05
N LEU A 266 -2.46 24.32 13.20
CA LEU A 266 -3.71 24.50 12.46
C LEU A 266 -4.37 25.83 12.82
N PHE A 267 -4.39 26.16 14.11
CA PHE A 267 -4.95 27.42 14.60
C PHE A 267 -4.27 28.65 14.00
N ALA A 268 -2.94 28.66 13.93
CA ALA A 268 -2.19 29.75 13.31
C ALA A 268 -2.57 29.95 11.83
N ILE A 269 -2.71 28.85 11.06
CA ILE A 269 -3.09 28.91 9.65
C ILE A 269 -4.53 29.42 9.50
N VAL A 270 -5.47 28.91 10.30
CA VAL A 270 -6.88 29.32 10.27
C VAL A 270 -7.05 30.80 10.63
N VAL A 271 -6.31 31.30 11.62
CA VAL A 271 -6.33 32.73 11.97
C VAL A 271 -5.87 33.59 10.80
N ASN A 272 -4.78 33.21 10.13
CA ASN A 272 -4.29 33.95 8.96
C ASN A 272 -5.30 33.93 7.81
N GLU A 273 -5.89 32.77 7.51
CA GLU A 273 -6.88 32.61 6.45
C GLU A 273 -8.15 33.43 6.75
N LEU A 274 -8.66 33.44 7.99
CA LEU A 274 -9.77 34.31 8.41
C LEU A 274 -9.38 35.79 8.32
N ALA A 275 -8.17 36.16 8.74
CA ALA A 275 -7.68 37.53 8.69
C ALA A 275 -7.58 38.08 7.25
N GLU A 276 -7.52 37.23 6.24
CA GLU A 276 -7.54 37.61 4.83
C GLU A 276 -8.97 37.61 4.27
N LYS A 277 -9.69 36.49 4.45
CA LYS A 277 -11.01 36.26 3.85
C LYS A 277 -12.16 36.91 4.62
N ASP A 278 -12.22 36.68 5.92
CA ASP A 278 -13.36 37.07 6.78
C ASP A 278 -12.89 37.55 8.17
N VAL A 279 -12.38 38.78 8.20
CA VAL A 279 -11.88 39.42 9.42
C VAL A 279 -12.98 39.57 10.47
N TRP A 280 -14.25 39.67 10.04
CA TRP A 280 -15.37 39.81 10.97
C TRP A 280 -15.62 38.49 11.71
N ALA A 281 -15.58 37.36 11.00
CA ALA A 281 -15.63 36.05 11.65
C ALA A 281 -14.47 35.86 12.64
N LEU A 282 -13.24 36.29 12.28
CA LEU A 282 -12.11 36.26 13.22
C LEU A 282 -12.39 37.09 14.48
N TYR A 283 -12.87 38.32 14.31
CA TYR A 283 -13.15 39.24 15.42
C TYR A 283 -14.21 38.68 16.37
N VAL A 284 -15.35 38.25 15.82
CA VAL A 284 -16.46 37.69 16.61
C VAL A 284 -16.01 36.43 17.34
N SER A 285 -15.33 35.49 16.67
CA SER A 285 -14.87 34.26 17.30
C SER A 285 -13.84 34.51 18.40
N ALA A 286 -12.89 35.43 18.19
CA ALA A 286 -11.90 35.81 19.21
C ALA A 286 -12.57 36.46 20.43
N ARG A 287 -13.62 37.26 20.22
CA ARG A 287 -14.41 37.88 21.29
C ARG A 287 -15.20 36.85 22.09
N GLU A 288 -15.84 35.88 21.42
CA GLU A 288 -16.55 34.78 22.06
C GLU A 288 -15.64 33.92 22.95
N THR A 289 -14.37 33.76 22.55
CA THR A 289 -13.36 33.02 23.32
C THR A 289 -12.53 33.89 24.26
N ASN A 290 -12.78 35.20 24.32
CA ASN A 290 -12.05 36.19 25.10
C ASN A 290 -10.52 36.21 24.82
N ASP A 291 -10.13 35.97 23.58
CA ASP A 291 -8.73 35.97 23.14
C ASP A 291 -8.27 37.39 22.76
N ARG A 292 -7.87 38.17 23.76
CA ARG A 292 -7.54 39.59 23.62
C ARG A 292 -6.57 39.91 22.47
N ASP A 293 -5.52 39.11 22.28
CA ASP A 293 -4.54 39.36 21.22
C ASP A 293 -5.16 39.26 19.82
N TYR A 294 -6.04 38.28 19.61
CA TYR A 294 -6.73 38.09 18.32
C TYR A 294 -7.90 39.07 18.14
N ILE A 295 -8.54 39.52 19.23
CA ILE A 295 -9.52 40.63 19.19
C ILE A 295 -8.82 41.90 18.69
N GLN A 296 -7.65 42.23 19.25
CA GLN A 296 -6.86 43.40 18.85
C GLN A 296 -6.33 43.29 17.42
N LEU A 297 -5.88 42.11 17.00
CA LEU A 297 -5.43 41.86 15.63
C LEU A 297 -6.59 42.04 14.63
N ALA A 298 -7.73 41.39 14.88
CA ALA A 298 -8.88 41.42 13.99
C ALA A 298 -9.52 42.81 13.94
N GLY A 299 -9.66 43.47 15.09
CA GLY A 299 -10.19 44.84 15.17
C GLY A 299 -9.34 45.83 14.37
N ARG A 300 -8.01 45.74 14.45
CA ARG A 300 -7.11 46.57 13.62
C ARG A 300 -7.27 46.28 12.13
N LYS A 301 -7.32 45.00 11.73
CA LYS A 301 -7.57 44.62 10.33
C LYS A 301 -8.93 45.07 9.81
N LEU A 302 -9.96 45.12 10.65
CA LEU A 302 -11.28 45.65 10.28
C LEU A 302 -11.22 47.14 9.99
N VAL A 303 -10.50 47.90 10.82
CA VAL A 303 -10.24 49.34 10.60
C VAL A 303 -9.49 49.57 9.29
N GLU A 304 -8.45 48.78 9.04
CA GLU A 304 -7.65 48.86 7.80
C GLU A 304 -8.47 48.52 6.54
N LYS A 305 -9.33 47.49 6.62
CA LYS A 305 -10.07 46.97 5.47
C LYS A 305 -11.29 47.81 5.12
N ASP A 306 -12.09 48.19 6.12
CA ASP A 306 -13.30 49.01 5.94
C ASP A 306 -13.72 49.65 7.28
N LEU A 307 -13.05 50.74 7.63
CA LEU A 307 -13.34 51.54 8.83
C LEU A 307 -14.82 51.93 8.94
N THR A 308 -15.47 52.30 7.83
CA THR A 308 -16.85 52.79 7.85
C THR A 308 -17.82 51.67 8.20
N LYS A 309 -17.61 50.47 7.66
CA LYS A 309 -18.40 49.29 8.05
C LYS A 309 -18.11 48.89 9.49
N ALA A 310 -16.84 48.80 9.88
CA ALA A 310 -16.44 48.44 11.24
C ALA A 310 -17.07 49.37 12.29
N TYR A 311 -17.05 50.68 12.05
CA TYR A 311 -17.66 51.67 12.94
C TYR A 311 -19.19 51.54 13.02
N ARG A 312 -19.88 51.40 11.88
CA ARG A 312 -21.34 51.18 11.86
C ARG A 312 -21.74 49.93 12.63
N GLU A 313 -21.02 48.83 12.42
CA GLU A 313 -21.30 47.57 13.11
C GLU A 313 -21.02 47.69 14.62
N ALA A 314 -19.92 48.33 15.01
CA ALA A 314 -19.57 48.58 16.41
C ALA A 314 -20.63 49.41 17.15
N VAL A 315 -21.10 50.51 16.55
CA VAL A 315 -22.17 51.34 17.12
C VAL A 315 -23.49 50.56 17.21
N SER A 316 -23.87 49.87 16.14
CA SER A 316 -25.15 49.12 16.09
C SER A 316 -25.22 48.00 17.14
N SER A 317 -24.08 47.35 17.40
CA SER A 317 -23.96 46.24 18.36
C SER A 317 -23.55 46.70 19.76
N LYS A 318 -23.35 48.01 19.97
CA LYS A 318 -22.82 48.60 21.21
C LYS A 318 -21.50 47.95 21.65
N ASP A 319 -20.65 47.59 20.69
CA ASP A 319 -19.37 46.95 20.92
C ASP A 319 -18.32 47.98 21.36
N ARG A 320 -18.23 48.19 22.67
CA ARG A 320 -17.27 49.12 23.28
C ARG A 320 -15.81 48.75 23.01
N GLU A 321 -15.51 47.45 22.87
CA GLU A 321 -14.15 46.99 22.64
C GLU A 321 -13.72 47.32 21.20
N LEU A 322 -14.58 47.07 20.22
CA LEU A 322 -14.32 47.48 18.83
C LEU A 322 -14.24 49.00 18.68
N LEU A 323 -15.13 49.75 19.35
CA LEU A 323 -15.09 51.22 19.35
C LEU A 323 -13.77 51.76 19.92
N HIS A 324 -13.26 51.13 20.98
CA HIS A 324 -11.95 51.48 21.54
C HIS A 324 -10.81 51.19 20.56
N ILE A 325 -10.83 50.05 19.88
CA ILE A 325 -9.83 49.69 18.86
C ILE A 325 -9.88 50.66 17.68
N ILE A 326 -11.07 51.02 17.20
CA ILE A 326 -11.27 52.01 16.13
C ILE A 326 -10.70 53.36 16.55
N LYS A 327 -11.02 53.82 17.77
CA LYS A 327 -10.48 55.07 18.31
C LYS A 327 -8.95 55.06 18.31
N GLN A 328 -8.34 53.99 18.81
CA GLN A 328 -6.88 53.88 18.85
C GLN A 328 -6.28 53.87 17.44
N GLY A 329 -6.87 53.11 16.52
CA GLY A 329 -6.43 53.08 15.12
C GLY A 329 -6.53 54.44 14.42
N LEU A 330 -7.57 55.22 14.70
CA LEU A 330 -7.72 56.58 14.16
C LEU A 330 -6.67 57.54 14.73
N ILE A 331 -6.35 57.45 16.03
CA ILE A 331 -5.29 58.24 16.66
C ILE A 331 -3.92 57.91 16.04
N ASP A 332 -3.66 56.63 15.80
CA ASP A 332 -2.39 56.16 15.23
C ASP A 332 -2.25 56.60 13.75
N LEU A 333 -3.35 56.64 12.99
CA LEU A 333 -3.37 57.06 11.57
C LEU A 333 -3.36 58.59 11.38
N TYR A 334 -3.92 59.33 12.34
CA TYR A 334 -4.11 60.78 12.25
C TYR A 334 -3.60 61.52 13.50
N PRO A 335 -2.31 61.35 13.89
CA PRO A 335 -1.78 61.90 15.13
C PRO A 335 -1.84 63.44 15.19
N GLN A 336 -1.92 64.11 14.04
CA GLN A 336 -2.03 65.56 13.91
C GLN A 336 -3.43 66.16 14.16
N PHE A 337 -4.48 65.34 14.26
CA PHE A 337 -5.85 65.83 14.45
C PHE A 337 -6.32 65.68 15.91
N THR A 338 -5.93 66.63 16.76
CA THR A 338 -6.36 66.70 18.17
C THR A 338 -7.87 66.92 18.35
N GLU A 339 -8.54 67.59 17.40
CA GLU A 339 -9.99 67.83 17.43
C GLU A 339 -10.80 66.55 17.17
N LEU A 340 -10.27 65.63 16.36
CA LEU A 340 -10.88 64.31 16.13
C LEU A 340 -10.98 63.51 17.43
N LYS A 341 -10.03 63.71 18.36
CA LYS A 341 -9.97 63.01 19.64
C LYS A 341 -11.20 63.32 20.51
N GLU A 342 -11.64 64.57 20.55
CA GLU A 342 -12.82 65.00 21.32
C GLU A 342 -14.14 64.53 20.69
N GLU A 343 -14.25 64.50 19.37
CA GLU A 343 -15.43 63.94 18.68
C GLU A 343 -15.50 62.42 18.81
N ILE A 344 -14.37 61.72 18.73
CA ILE A 344 -14.31 60.27 18.95
C ILE A 344 -14.59 59.93 20.42
N ASP A 345 -14.16 60.74 21.38
CA ASP A 345 -14.46 60.55 22.80
C ASP A 345 -15.96 60.58 23.12
N LYS A 346 -16.75 61.37 22.37
CA LYS A 346 -18.22 61.41 22.48
C LYS A 346 -18.93 60.18 21.89
N LEU A 347 -18.24 59.33 21.14
CA LEU A 347 -18.81 58.16 20.46
C LEU A 347 -18.64 56.85 21.25
N VAL A 348 -17.73 56.81 22.23
CA VAL A 348 -17.38 55.62 23.02
C VAL A 348 -18.10 55.58 24.38
N TYR A 349 -18.55 56.74 24.87
CA TYR A 349 -19.26 56.94 26.15
C TYR A 349 -20.69 57.42 25.90
#